data_AF-A0AB34KWK5-F1
#
_entry.id   AF-A0AB34KWK5-F1
#
_cell.length_a   1.000
_cell.length_b   1.000
_cell.length_c   1.000
_cell.angle_alpha   90.00
_cell.angle_beta   90.00
_cell.angle_gamma   90.00
#
_symmetry.space_group_name_H-M   'P 1'
#
loop_
_entity.id
_entity.type
_entity.pdbx_description
1 polymer ?
#
loop_
_entity_poly.entity_id
_entity_poly.type
_entity_poly.pdbx_seq_one_letter_code
_entity_poly.pdbx_strand_id
1 'polypeptide(L)'
;MDIEDDDLLATLCLLRLLEEIDVSISGVDLRGHLIGAQAVIQASQDQSPSMQASSFRQACLWAAFRQELYIGLKEHRPVRCEAPRNSSRANIRDDWQLALRAVSDCAEVVNCVFGNDKSPETIGHLTNRLTTWQREIPVSFRPLGQVDRLNSPATEFVGVALLAPCHVMAWQYNLVASALLAAHARLPILGPQRRHALQSIDEHIKSDIRKICGIAYCNDYAPAGLVVASMGISIFGDRFEIPSERRQLEGILMRTESEHGWPTKQTLSQLRESWNV
;
A
#
# COMPACT_ATOMS: atom_id res chain seq x y z
N MET A 1 30.62 -2.69 -14.73
CA MET A 1 29.54 -2.54 -13.74
C MET A 1 28.79 -3.83 -13.85
N ASP A 2 29.07 -4.70 -12.89
CA ASP A 2 29.13 -6.13 -13.13
C ASP A 2 27.81 -6.77 -12.69
N ILE A 3 27.36 -7.76 -13.46
CA ILE A 3 26.09 -8.49 -13.26
C ILE A 3 25.98 -9.02 -11.81
N GLU A 4 27.11 -9.28 -11.17
CA GLU A 4 27.24 -9.71 -9.78
C GLU A 4 26.59 -8.76 -8.75
N ASP A 5 26.61 -7.43 -8.98
CA ASP A 5 25.97 -6.47 -8.05
C ASP A 5 24.44 -6.47 -8.18
N ASP A 6 23.92 -6.70 -9.39
CA ASP A 6 22.48 -6.77 -9.65
C ASP A 6 21.88 -8.07 -9.09
N ASP A 7 22.61 -9.19 -9.21
CA ASP A 7 22.24 -10.49 -8.64
C ASP A 7 22.26 -10.47 -7.11
N LEU A 8 23.23 -9.78 -6.50
CA LEU A 8 23.27 -9.58 -5.05
C LEU A 8 22.06 -8.78 -4.56
N LEU A 9 21.71 -7.68 -5.24
CA LEU A 9 20.55 -6.87 -4.89
C LEU A 9 19.24 -7.66 -5.02
N ALA A 10 19.09 -8.46 -6.08
CA ALA A 10 17.93 -9.32 -6.27
C ALA A 10 17.84 -10.39 -5.17
N THR A 11 18.95 -11.05 -4.85
CA THR A 11 19.05 -12.04 -3.76
C THR A 11 18.61 -11.42 -2.43
N LEU A 12 19.08 -10.20 -2.15
CA LEU A 12 18.73 -9.48 -0.94
C LEU A 12 17.24 -9.14 -0.85
N CYS A 13 16.62 -8.71 -1.96
CA CYS A 13 15.19 -8.44 -2.02
C CYS A 13 14.36 -9.71 -1.75
N LEU A 14 14.81 -10.85 -2.29
CA LEU A 14 14.15 -12.15 -2.11
C LEU A 14 14.31 -12.68 -0.69
N LEU A 15 15.50 -12.62 -0.11
CA LEU A 15 15.74 -13.01 1.28
C LEU A 15 14.91 -12.17 2.24
N ARG A 16 14.84 -10.85 2.02
CA ARG A 16 13.99 -9.96 2.80
C ARG A 16 12.50 -10.33 2.66
N LEU A 17 12.04 -10.66 1.46
CA LEU A 17 10.66 -11.10 1.25
C LEU A 17 10.37 -12.40 2.00
N LEU A 18 11.29 -13.36 1.96
CA LEU A 18 11.18 -14.63 2.67
C LEU A 18 11.10 -14.41 4.18
N GLU A 19 11.95 -13.55 4.74
CA GLU A 19 11.89 -13.18 6.16
C GLU A 19 10.54 -12.53 6.52
N GLU A 20 10.03 -11.64 5.69
CA GLU A 20 8.72 -11.00 5.90
C GLU A 20 7.56 -12.01 5.90
N ILE A 21 7.63 -13.03 5.04
CA ILE A 21 6.63 -14.11 4.95
C ILE A 21 6.75 -15.10 6.13
N ASP A 22 7.98 -15.42 6.53
CA ASP A 22 8.30 -16.43 7.55
C ASP A 22 8.02 -15.97 8.99
N VAL A 23 7.66 -14.70 9.20
CA VAL A 23 7.16 -14.18 10.50
C VAL A 23 6.02 -15.04 11.05
N SER A 24 5.21 -15.66 10.19
CA SER A 24 4.11 -16.57 10.58
C SER A 24 4.56 -17.93 11.13
N ILE A 25 5.78 -18.37 10.81
CA ILE A 25 6.29 -19.72 11.11
C ILE A 25 7.25 -19.69 12.31
N SER A 26 8.10 -18.67 12.37
CA SER A 26 9.22 -18.67 13.31
C SER A 26 8.91 -18.01 14.66
N GLY A 27 7.91 -17.10 14.74
CA GLY A 27 7.55 -16.38 15.98
C GLY A 27 8.65 -15.49 16.58
N VAL A 28 9.83 -15.49 15.95
CA VAL A 28 11.02 -14.71 16.32
C VAL A 28 11.24 -13.67 15.24
N ASP A 29 11.23 -12.42 15.66
CA ASP A 29 11.43 -11.28 14.80
C ASP A 29 12.93 -11.14 14.46
N LEU A 30 13.36 -11.76 13.36
CA LEU A 30 14.75 -11.81 12.89
C LEU A 30 15.25 -10.48 12.29
N ARG A 31 14.85 -9.33 12.89
CA ARG A 31 15.12 -7.96 12.40
C ARG A 31 16.59 -7.60 12.17
N GLY A 32 17.53 -8.40 12.68
CA GLY A 32 18.96 -8.14 12.56
C GLY A 32 19.46 -8.14 11.11
N HIS A 33 18.92 -9.00 10.25
CA HIS A 33 19.35 -9.10 8.84
C HIS A 33 18.75 -7.99 7.96
N LEU A 34 17.55 -7.50 8.29
CA LEU A 34 16.85 -6.43 7.58
C LEU A 34 17.61 -5.09 7.59
N ILE A 35 18.33 -4.79 8.68
CA ILE A 35 19.11 -3.55 8.80
C ILE A 35 20.32 -3.59 7.85
N GLY A 36 21.02 -4.72 7.76
CA GLY A 36 22.13 -4.91 6.84
C GLY A 36 21.69 -4.82 5.38
N ALA A 37 20.53 -5.39 5.06
CA ALA A 37 19.93 -5.31 3.74
C ALA A 37 19.61 -3.86 3.34
N GLN A 38 19.04 -3.09 4.26
CA GLN A 38 18.66 -1.71 4.02
C GLN A 38 19.86 -0.80 3.74
N ALA A 39 20.99 -1.01 4.43
CA ALA A 39 22.23 -0.28 4.17
C ALA A 39 22.78 -0.55 2.77
N VAL A 40 22.72 -1.80 2.30
CA VAL A 40 23.18 -2.18 0.95
C VAL A 40 22.27 -1.58 -0.14
N ILE A 41 20.95 -1.62 0.08
CA ILE A 41 19.98 -1.00 -0.85
C ILE A 41 20.23 0.51 -0.96
N GLN A 42 20.42 1.22 0.16
CA GLN A 42 20.74 2.65 0.15
C GLN A 42 22.07 2.94 -0.54
N ALA A 43 23.12 2.17 -0.23
CA ALA A 43 24.41 2.29 -0.90
C ALA A 43 24.30 2.07 -2.42
N SER A 44 23.44 1.15 -2.86
CA SER A 44 23.21 0.90 -4.29
C SER A 44 22.44 2.02 -4.99
N GLN A 45 21.69 2.86 -4.26
CA GLN A 45 21.03 4.06 -4.78
C GLN A 45 22.01 5.24 -4.92
N ASP A 46 22.96 5.37 -3.97
CA ASP A 46 23.96 6.45 -3.96
C ASP A 46 25.08 6.22 -4.98
N GLN A 47 25.42 4.96 -5.25
CA GLN A 47 26.44 4.56 -6.22
C GLN A 47 25.93 4.64 -7.67
N SER A 48 25.77 5.86 -8.21
CA SER A 48 26.01 6.27 -9.62
C SER A 48 25.03 7.35 -10.11
N PRO A 49 25.36 8.65 -10.01
CA PRO A 49 24.65 9.69 -10.73
C PRO A 49 24.94 9.72 -12.25
N SER A 50 25.91 8.94 -12.74
CA SER A 50 26.43 9.02 -14.13
C SER A 50 26.08 7.83 -15.03
N MET A 51 25.60 6.71 -14.50
CA MET A 51 25.13 5.57 -15.30
C MET A 51 23.65 5.29 -15.00
N GLN A 52 22.84 5.21 -16.06
CA GLN A 52 21.45 4.78 -15.95
C GLN A 52 21.41 3.39 -15.32
N ALA A 53 20.80 3.28 -14.14
CA ALA A 53 20.57 1.97 -13.51
C ALA A 53 19.83 1.05 -14.48
N SER A 54 20.24 -0.23 -14.54
CA SER A 54 19.58 -1.25 -15.35
C SER A 54 18.09 -1.35 -14.99
N SER A 55 17.24 -1.76 -15.94
CA SER A 55 15.81 -1.97 -15.67
C SER A 55 15.58 -3.02 -14.57
N PHE A 56 16.45 -4.02 -14.48
CA PHE A 56 16.42 -5.05 -13.44
C PHE A 56 16.77 -4.47 -12.06
N ARG A 57 17.86 -3.72 -11.94
CA ARG A 57 18.21 -3.02 -10.69
C ARG A 57 17.09 -2.10 -10.23
N GLN A 58 16.49 -1.34 -11.15
CA GLN A 58 15.34 -0.48 -10.85
C GLN A 58 14.16 -1.29 -10.31
N ALA A 59 13.84 -2.44 -10.90
CA ALA A 59 12.78 -3.31 -10.40
C ALA A 59 13.07 -3.81 -8.97
N CYS A 60 14.31 -4.22 -8.69
CA CYS A 60 14.72 -4.64 -7.34
C CYS A 60 14.61 -3.49 -6.33
N LEU A 61 15.08 -2.29 -6.68
CA LEU A 61 14.96 -1.11 -5.83
C LEU A 61 13.50 -0.75 -5.51
N TRP A 62 12.60 -0.83 -6.50
CA TRP A 62 11.17 -0.60 -6.30
C TRP A 62 10.46 -1.72 -5.53
N ALA A 63 10.95 -2.96 -5.61
CA ALA A 63 10.49 -4.05 -4.74
C ALA A 63 10.89 -3.79 -3.28
N ALA A 64 12.16 -3.50 -3.04
CA ALA A 64 12.68 -3.15 -1.72
C ALA A 64 11.99 -1.91 -1.11
N PHE A 65 11.72 -0.89 -1.92
CA PHE A 65 11.01 0.30 -1.48
C PHE A 65 9.58 -0.01 -1.02
N ARG A 66 8.86 -0.88 -1.74
CA ARG A 66 7.49 -1.29 -1.37
C ARG A 66 7.47 -2.14 -0.10
N GLN A 67 8.47 -3.00 0.09
CA GLN A 67 8.68 -3.73 1.35
C GLN A 67 8.90 -2.76 2.51
N GLU A 68 9.78 -1.77 2.35
CA GLU A 68 10.00 -0.75 3.38
C GLU A 68 8.76 0.08 3.68
N LEU A 69 7.98 0.42 2.65
CA LEU A 69 6.71 1.13 2.80
C LEU A 69 5.70 0.29 3.61
N TYR A 70 5.60 -1.02 3.34
CA TYR A 70 4.78 -1.94 4.12
C TYR A 70 5.21 -1.99 5.60
N ILE A 71 6.52 -2.13 5.86
CA ILE A 71 7.03 -2.14 7.25
C ILE A 71 6.77 -0.80 7.93
N GLY A 72 7.01 0.32 7.27
CA GLY A 72 6.76 1.66 7.82
C GLY A 72 5.30 1.82 8.25
N LEU A 73 4.37 1.31 7.45
CA LEU A 73 2.95 1.30 7.77
C LEU A 73 2.60 0.37 8.93
N LYS A 74 3.10 -0.86 8.93
CA LYS A 74 2.90 -1.84 10.01
C LYS A 74 3.44 -1.36 11.35
N GLU A 75 4.58 -0.67 11.34
CA GLU A 75 5.26 -0.17 12.54
C GLU A 75 4.90 1.28 12.90
N HIS A 76 3.98 1.92 12.16
CA HIS A 76 3.59 3.32 12.34
C HIS A 76 4.78 4.30 12.39
N ARG A 77 5.73 4.14 11.46
CA ARG A 77 6.94 4.97 11.37
C ARG A 77 7.18 5.50 9.94
N PRO A 78 7.98 6.56 9.79
CA PRO A 78 8.44 7.00 8.48
C PRO A 78 9.20 5.90 7.72
N VAL A 79 9.11 5.96 6.40
CA VAL A 79 9.90 5.16 5.45
C VAL A 79 11.35 5.62 5.55
N ARG A 80 12.28 4.67 5.72
CA ARG A 80 13.71 4.96 5.96
C ARG A 80 14.56 5.03 4.69
N CYS A 81 13.98 4.81 3.52
CA CYS A 81 14.66 4.93 2.24
C CYS A 81 13.91 5.87 1.30
N GLU A 82 14.65 6.49 0.38
CA GLU A 82 14.06 7.33 -0.65
C GLU A 82 13.47 6.47 -1.78
N ALA A 83 12.45 7.03 -2.45
CA ALA A 83 11.88 6.41 -3.64
C ALA A 83 12.97 6.32 -4.72
N PRO A 84 13.12 5.17 -5.39
CA PRO A 84 14.10 5.03 -6.46
C PRO A 84 13.86 6.07 -7.56
N ARG A 85 14.94 6.68 -8.07
CA ARG A 85 14.83 7.63 -9.17
C ARG A 85 14.40 6.91 -10.44
N ASN A 86 13.35 7.40 -11.09
CA ASN A 86 12.94 6.90 -12.39
C ASN A 86 14.09 7.09 -13.40
N SER A 87 14.64 5.99 -13.90
CA SER A 87 15.73 6.00 -14.89
C SER A 87 15.28 6.54 -16.26
N SER A 88 13.97 6.58 -16.51
CA SER A 88 13.38 7.07 -17.74
C SER A 88 12.76 8.47 -17.55
N ARG A 89 13.38 9.48 -18.17
CA ARG A 89 12.70 10.75 -18.53
C ARG A 89 11.86 10.61 -19.81
N ALA A 90 11.82 9.42 -20.41
CA ALA A 90 11.15 9.18 -21.67
C ALA A 90 9.71 8.67 -21.39
N ASN A 91 8.76 9.59 -21.59
CA ASN A 91 7.31 9.40 -21.55
C ASN A 91 6.65 9.22 -20.18
N ILE A 92 6.09 10.34 -19.70
CA ILE A 92 5.00 10.46 -18.71
C ILE A 92 3.71 9.65 -19.10
N ARG A 93 3.74 8.91 -20.22
CA ARG A 93 2.65 8.06 -20.74
C ARG A 93 2.84 6.58 -20.44
N ASP A 94 3.89 6.18 -19.74
CA ASP A 94 4.06 4.79 -19.29
C ASP A 94 3.23 4.55 -18.02
N ASP A 95 2.23 3.66 -18.11
CA ASP A 95 1.36 3.30 -17.01
C ASP A 95 2.17 2.77 -15.80
N TRP A 96 3.31 2.12 -16.01
CA TRP A 96 4.16 1.69 -14.90
C TRP A 96 4.77 2.87 -14.15
N GLN A 97 5.24 3.90 -14.85
CA GLN A 97 5.80 5.09 -14.21
C GLN A 97 4.74 5.85 -13.40
N LEU A 98 3.52 5.94 -13.91
CA LEU A 98 2.39 6.53 -13.18
C LEU A 98 2.03 5.72 -11.93
N ALA A 99 2.10 4.40 -12.02
CA ALA A 99 1.88 3.53 -10.87
C ALA A 99 2.98 3.68 -9.81
N LEU A 100 4.25 3.69 -10.21
CA LEU A 100 5.38 3.93 -9.30
C LEU A 100 5.33 5.32 -8.66
N ARG A 101 4.82 6.32 -9.39
CA ARG A 101 4.54 7.64 -8.82
C ARG A 101 3.49 7.56 -7.71
N ALA A 102 2.39 6.84 -7.89
CA ALA A 102 1.40 6.65 -6.84
C ALA A 102 1.98 5.96 -5.59
N VAL A 103 2.91 5.00 -5.76
CA VAL A 103 3.65 4.40 -4.63
C VAL A 103 4.52 5.44 -3.90
N SER A 104 5.26 6.27 -4.65
CA SER A 104 6.07 7.36 -4.08
C SER A 104 5.21 8.37 -3.33
N ASP A 105 4.06 8.78 -3.89
CA ASP A 105 3.12 9.70 -3.26
C ASP A 105 2.57 9.11 -1.95
N CYS A 106 2.27 7.82 -1.92
CA CYS A 106 1.87 7.12 -0.70
C CYS A 106 2.98 7.14 0.36
N ALA A 107 4.23 6.93 -0.02
CA ALA A 107 5.36 6.99 0.91
C ALA A 107 5.56 8.40 1.49
N GLU A 108 5.38 9.44 0.69
CA GLU A 108 5.41 10.83 1.18
C GLU A 108 4.30 11.10 2.20
N VAL A 109 3.10 10.54 1.98
CA VAL A 109 2.01 10.60 2.97
C VAL A 109 2.37 9.87 4.26
N VAL A 110 2.94 8.66 4.18
CA VAL A 110 3.42 7.91 5.36
C VAL A 110 4.46 8.72 6.14
N ASN A 111 5.40 9.35 5.44
CA ASN A 111 6.41 10.21 6.05
C ASN A 111 5.83 11.47 6.69
N CYS A 112 4.80 12.08 6.10
CA CYS A 112 4.09 13.21 6.70
C CYS A 112 3.32 12.78 7.96
N VAL A 113 2.56 11.69 7.86
CA VAL A 113 1.68 11.18 8.92
C VAL A 113 2.47 10.72 10.15
N PHE A 114 3.54 9.95 9.96
CA PHE A 114 4.35 9.39 11.05
C PHE A 114 5.63 10.19 11.34
N GLY A 115 5.97 11.19 10.53
CA GLY A 115 7.14 12.03 10.72
C GLY A 115 6.86 13.32 11.48
N ASN A 116 7.76 14.29 11.31
CA ASN A 116 7.74 15.55 12.05
C ASN A 116 7.03 16.69 11.29
N ASP A 117 7.06 16.68 9.96
CA ASP A 117 6.39 17.72 9.15
C ASP A 117 4.92 17.39 8.91
N LYS A 118 4.07 17.90 9.80
CA LYS A 118 2.60 17.86 9.71
C LYS A 118 2.01 19.24 9.45
N SER A 119 2.78 20.08 8.76
CA SER A 119 2.33 21.41 8.39
C SER A 119 1.06 21.31 7.53
N PRO A 120 0.08 22.21 7.73
CA PRO A 120 -1.15 22.19 6.94
C PRO A 120 -0.86 22.43 5.45
N GLU A 121 0.24 23.09 5.12
CA GLU A 121 0.75 23.26 3.75
C GLU A 121 1.16 21.91 3.14
N THR A 122 1.97 21.11 3.83
CA THR A 122 2.40 19.78 3.36
C THR A 122 1.20 18.84 3.20
N ILE A 123 0.30 18.81 4.19
CA ILE A 123 -0.93 18.00 4.12
C ILE A 123 -1.81 18.45 2.95
N GLY A 124 -2.00 19.76 2.75
CA GLY A 124 -2.79 20.32 1.66
C GLY A 124 -2.20 19.98 0.28
N HIS A 125 -0.87 20.08 0.14
CA HIS A 125 -0.15 19.72 -1.08
C HIS A 125 -0.30 18.23 -1.42
N LEU A 126 -0.12 17.33 -0.44
CA LEU A 126 -0.29 15.89 -0.64
C LEU A 126 -1.73 15.53 -0.98
N THR A 127 -2.70 16.12 -0.29
CA THR A 127 -4.13 15.94 -0.58
C THR A 127 -4.47 16.39 -2.01
N ASN A 128 -3.95 17.53 -2.44
CA ASN A 128 -4.17 18.04 -3.80
C ASN A 128 -3.56 17.11 -4.86
N ARG A 129 -2.38 16.54 -4.62
CA ARG A 129 -1.76 15.55 -5.53
C ARG A 129 -2.61 14.30 -5.67
N LEU A 130 -3.08 13.71 -4.56
CA LEU A 130 -3.89 12.49 -4.61
C LEU A 130 -5.22 12.72 -5.33
N THR A 131 -5.90 13.85 -5.06
CA THR A 131 -7.19 14.18 -5.69
C THR A 131 -7.03 14.55 -7.16
N THR A 132 -5.96 15.29 -7.51
CA THR A 132 -5.61 15.58 -8.91
C THR A 132 -5.32 14.30 -9.68
N TRP A 133 -4.57 13.37 -9.09
CA TRP A 133 -4.32 12.05 -9.69
C TRP A 133 -5.64 11.35 -10.02
N GLN A 134 -6.57 11.23 -9.06
CA GLN A 134 -7.87 10.56 -9.28
C GLN A 134 -8.70 11.22 -10.39
N ARG A 135 -8.61 12.55 -10.54
CA ARG A 135 -9.33 13.31 -11.58
C ARG A 135 -8.70 13.16 -12.96
N GLU A 136 -7.37 13.09 -13.01
CA GLU A 136 -6.58 13.21 -14.24
C GLU A 136 -5.94 11.88 -14.66
N ILE A 137 -6.34 10.75 -14.05
CA ILE A 137 -5.87 9.43 -14.47
C ILE A 137 -6.11 9.21 -15.97
N PRO A 138 -5.14 8.61 -16.69
CA PRO A 138 -5.34 8.22 -18.07
C PRO A 138 -6.51 7.23 -18.22
N VAL A 139 -7.06 7.15 -19.44
CA VAL A 139 -8.15 6.22 -19.75
C VAL A 139 -7.77 4.76 -19.46
N SER A 140 -6.49 4.40 -19.60
CA SER A 140 -5.97 3.06 -19.27
C SER A 140 -6.19 2.67 -17.80
N PHE A 141 -6.22 3.64 -16.87
CA PHE A 141 -6.43 3.41 -15.44
C PHE A 141 -7.90 3.39 -15.04
N ARG A 142 -8.83 3.71 -15.94
CA ARG A 142 -10.25 3.73 -15.60
C ARG A 142 -10.73 2.30 -15.34
N PRO A 143 -11.56 2.08 -14.29
CA PRO A 143 -12.22 0.80 -14.11
C PRO A 143 -12.96 0.37 -15.37
N LEU A 144 -12.77 -0.89 -15.79
CA LEU A 144 -13.47 -1.48 -16.93
C LEU A 144 -14.98 -1.63 -16.66
N GLY A 145 -15.34 -1.66 -15.39
CA GLY A 145 -16.71 -1.67 -14.90
C GLY A 145 -16.73 -1.93 -13.40
N GLN A 146 -17.84 -1.57 -12.76
CA GLN A 146 -18.18 -2.14 -11.46
C GLN A 146 -18.77 -3.52 -11.72
N VAL A 147 -18.11 -4.55 -11.21
CA VAL A 147 -18.56 -5.92 -11.39
C VAL A 147 -19.40 -6.28 -10.17
N ASP A 148 -20.71 -6.11 -10.29
CA ASP A 148 -21.66 -6.85 -9.46
C ASP A 148 -21.55 -8.31 -9.89
N ARG A 149 -20.70 -9.10 -9.24
CA ARG A 149 -20.59 -10.52 -9.63
C ARG A 149 -21.94 -11.20 -9.36
N LEU A 150 -22.59 -11.55 -10.47
CA LEU A 150 -23.81 -12.32 -10.67
C LEU A 150 -23.98 -13.63 -9.87
N ASN A 151 -23.05 -14.03 -9.00
CA ASN A 151 -23.08 -15.34 -8.32
C ASN A 151 -22.69 -15.33 -6.83
N SER A 152 -22.56 -14.17 -6.17
CA SER A 152 -22.40 -14.12 -4.71
C SER A 152 -23.41 -13.14 -4.11
N PRO A 153 -24.45 -13.62 -3.40
CA PRO A 153 -25.59 -12.78 -3.03
C PRO A 153 -25.34 -11.75 -1.91
N ALA A 154 -24.09 -11.46 -1.52
CA ALA A 154 -23.85 -10.68 -0.29
C ALA A 154 -22.44 -10.05 -0.17
N THR A 155 -21.86 -9.50 -1.24
CA THR A 155 -20.64 -8.69 -1.09
C THR A 155 -21.00 -7.21 -0.99
N GLU A 156 -20.88 -6.67 0.22
CA GLU A 156 -20.96 -5.23 0.52
C GLU A 156 -19.92 -4.41 -0.27
N PHE A 157 -18.84 -5.04 -0.74
CA PHE A 157 -17.80 -4.39 -1.52
C PHE A 157 -18.10 -4.51 -3.02
N VAL A 158 -18.34 -3.36 -3.66
CA VAL A 158 -18.49 -3.27 -5.11
C VAL A 158 -17.17 -3.61 -5.78
N GLY A 159 -17.17 -4.65 -6.62
CA GLY A 159 -16.00 -5.10 -7.34
C GLY A 159 -15.51 -4.08 -8.37
N VAL A 160 -14.20 -3.84 -8.45
CA VAL A 160 -13.60 -2.88 -9.39
C VAL A 160 -12.60 -3.61 -10.29
N ALA A 161 -12.97 -3.87 -11.54
CA ALA A 161 -12.08 -4.52 -12.51
C ALA A 161 -11.17 -3.50 -13.20
N LEU A 162 -9.87 -3.79 -13.23
CA LEU A 162 -8.84 -2.96 -13.87
C LEU A 162 -8.16 -3.75 -15.00
N LEU A 163 -7.42 -3.05 -15.85
CA LEU A 163 -6.87 -3.63 -17.07
C LEU A 163 -5.51 -4.32 -16.86
N ALA A 164 -4.67 -3.81 -15.96
CA ALA A 164 -3.31 -4.31 -15.74
C ALA A 164 -2.85 -4.22 -14.27
N PRO A 165 -1.80 -4.97 -13.87
CA PRO A 165 -1.30 -4.96 -12.49
C PRO A 165 -0.80 -3.59 -12.02
N CYS A 166 -0.21 -2.79 -12.91
CA CYS A 166 0.22 -1.43 -12.59
C CYS A 166 -0.97 -0.52 -12.23
N HIS A 167 -2.13 -0.70 -12.87
CA HIS A 167 -3.35 0.05 -12.54
C HIS A 167 -3.87 -0.33 -11.16
N VAL A 168 -3.91 -1.63 -10.84
CA VAL A 168 -4.27 -2.15 -9.51
C VAL A 168 -3.38 -1.52 -8.45
N MET A 169 -2.06 -1.58 -8.65
CA MET A 169 -1.08 -1.02 -7.75
C MET A 169 -1.31 0.49 -7.53
N ALA A 170 -1.45 1.25 -8.61
CA ALA A 170 -1.59 2.71 -8.50
C ALA A 170 -2.85 3.12 -7.72
N TRP A 171 -4.00 2.50 -8.03
CA TRP A 171 -5.24 2.77 -7.34
C TRP A 171 -5.15 2.44 -5.85
N GLN A 172 -4.64 1.27 -5.49
CA GLN A 172 -4.61 0.86 -4.10
C GLN A 172 -3.65 1.72 -3.26
N TYR A 173 -2.46 2.04 -3.76
CA TYR A 173 -1.56 2.95 -3.03
C TYR A 173 -2.12 4.38 -2.92
N ASN A 174 -2.81 4.88 -3.95
CA ASN A 174 -3.51 6.16 -3.86
C ASN A 174 -4.63 6.14 -2.79
N LEU A 175 -5.43 5.07 -2.73
CA LEU A 175 -6.50 4.90 -1.75
C LEU A 175 -5.96 4.72 -0.32
N VAL A 176 -4.86 3.99 -0.14
CA VAL A 176 -4.18 3.86 1.16
C VAL A 176 -3.70 5.23 1.64
N ALA A 177 -3.05 6.00 0.75
CA ALA A 177 -2.60 7.35 1.05
C ALA A 177 -3.77 8.28 1.42
N SER A 178 -4.88 8.19 0.68
CA SER A 178 -6.11 8.93 0.95
C SER A 178 -6.69 8.60 2.34
N ALA A 179 -6.80 7.31 2.69
CA ALA A 179 -7.27 6.87 4.00
C ALA A 179 -6.37 7.35 5.14
N LEU A 180 -5.04 7.31 4.96
CA LEU A 180 -4.07 7.82 5.93
C LEU A 180 -4.20 9.33 6.17
N LEU A 181 -4.32 10.12 5.11
CA LEU A 181 -4.53 11.57 5.26
C LEU A 181 -5.87 11.88 5.95
N ALA A 182 -6.93 11.15 5.61
CA ALA A 182 -8.23 11.31 6.26
C ALA A 182 -8.15 11.01 7.76
N ALA A 183 -7.44 9.95 8.15
CA ALA A 183 -7.26 9.58 9.55
C ALA A 183 -6.49 10.63 10.37
N HIS A 184 -5.65 11.43 9.70
CA HIS A 184 -4.84 12.50 10.30
C HIS A 184 -5.40 13.91 10.06
N ALA A 185 -6.64 14.03 9.58
CA ALA A 185 -7.30 15.30 9.39
C ALA A 185 -7.52 16.03 10.73
N ARG A 186 -7.38 17.37 10.71
CA ARG A 186 -7.62 18.19 11.91
C ARG A 186 -9.10 18.23 12.24
N LEU A 187 -9.45 17.84 13.46
CA LEU A 187 -10.81 17.87 13.96
C LEU A 187 -11.15 19.24 14.59
N PRO A 188 -12.41 19.70 14.47
CA PRO A 188 -12.90 20.81 15.28
C PRO A 188 -12.72 20.53 16.78
N ILE A 189 -12.36 21.55 17.56
CA ILE A 189 -11.99 21.38 18.97
C ILE A 189 -13.20 20.97 19.82
N LEU A 190 -14.37 21.57 19.60
CA LEU A 190 -15.59 21.34 20.38
C LEU A 190 -16.86 21.37 19.53
N GLY A 191 -17.93 20.77 20.06
CA GLY A 191 -19.30 20.88 19.53
C GLY A 191 -19.76 19.71 18.63
N PRO A 192 -21.04 19.72 18.21
CA PRO A 192 -21.62 18.68 17.34
C PRO A 192 -20.89 18.54 16.01
N GLN A 193 -20.25 19.61 15.53
CA GLN A 193 -19.39 19.60 14.34
C GLN A 193 -18.23 18.59 14.45
N ARG A 194 -17.68 18.37 15.65
CA ARG A 194 -16.62 17.37 15.86
C ARG A 194 -17.13 15.94 15.64
N ARG A 195 -18.33 15.63 16.13
CA ARG A 195 -18.95 14.30 15.94
C ARG A 195 -19.24 14.04 14.46
N HIS A 196 -19.80 15.03 13.76
CA HIS A 196 -20.02 14.93 12.31
C HIS A 196 -18.72 14.79 11.52
N ALA A 197 -17.66 15.53 11.90
CA ALA A 197 -16.35 15.41 11.26
C ALA A 197 -15.74 14.01 11.45
N LEU A 198 -15.82 13.44 12.66
CA LEU A 198 -15.36 12.08 12.94
C LEU A 198 -16.11 11.05 12.09
N GLN A 199 -17.44 11.13 12.05
CA GLN A 199 -18.26 10.24 11.21
C GLN A 199 -17.91 10.37 9.73
N SER A 200 -17.71 11.60 9.23
CA SER A 200 -17.32 11.83 7.84
C SER A 200 -15.94 11.25 7.52
N ILE A 201 -14.99 11.34 8.45
CA ILE A 201 -13.65 10.76 8.29
C ILE A 201 -13.75 9.22 8.29
N ASP A 202 -14.50 8.64 9.22
CA ASP A 202 -14.71 7.20 9.30
C ASP A 202 -15.37 6.65 8.03
N GLU A 203 -16.41 7.32 7.53
CA GLU A 203 -17.05 6.90 6.27
C GLU A 203 -16.12 7.05 5.07
N HIS A 204 -15.29 8.10 5.02
CA HIS A 204 -14.30 8.27 3.96
C HIS A 204 -13.28 7.12 3.96
N ILE A 205 -12.72 6.81 5.13
CA ILE A 205 -11.75 5.71 5.29
C ILE A 205 -12.40 4.37 4.93
N LYS A 206 -13.60 4.08 5.45
CA LYS A 206 -14.33 2.86 5.11
C LYS A 206 -14.60 2.77 3.61
N SER A 207 -14.98 3.87 2.96
CA SER A 207 -15.17 3.94 1.50
C SER A 207 -13.91 3.57 0.73
N ASP A 208 -12.75 4.12 1.13
CA ASP A 208 -11.47 3.79 0.49
C ASP A 208 -11.07 2.33 0.71
N ILE A 209 -11.25 1.79 1.92
CA ILE A 209 -10.97 0.38 2.22
C ILE A 209 -11.90 -0.57 1.47
N ARG A 210 -13.20 -0.26 1.35
CA ARG A 210 -14.15 -1.01 0.52
C ARG A 210 -13.67 -1.08 -0.93
N LYS A 211 -13.22 0.05 -1.49
CA LYS A 211 -12.67 0.10 -2.86
C LYS A 211 -11.38 -0.71 -2.99
N ILE A 212 -10.45 -0.59 -2.04
CA ILE A 212 -9.21 -1.38 -2.02
C ILE A 212 -9.53 -2.88 -2.03
N CYS A 213 -10.50 -3.30 -1.22
CA CYS A 213 -10.97 -4.69 -1.14
C CYS A 213 -11.65 -5.13 -2.45
N GLY A 214 -12.52 -4.30 -3.01
CA GLY A 214 -13.18 -4.55 -4.31
C GLY A 214 -12.19 -4.66 -5.47
N ILE A 215 -11.12 -3.86 -5.46
CA ILE A 215 -10.01 -3.98 -6.42
C ILE A 215 -9.27 -5.30 -6.21
N ALA A 216 -8.86 -5.63 -4.98
CA ALA A 216 -8.10 -6.84 -4.72
C ALA A 216 -8.87 -8.11 -5.11
N TYR A 217 -10.18 -8.13 -4.86
CA TYR A 217 -11.03 -9.27 -5.14
C TYR A 217 -11.31 -9.48 -6.64
N CYS A 218 -11.39 -8.41 -7.43
CA CYS A 218 -11.73 -8.50 -8.85
C CYS A 218 -10.53 -8.73 -9.78
N ASN A 219 -9.30 -8.58 -9.29
CA ASN A 219 -8.10 -8.58 -10.10
C ASN A 219 -7.14 -9.70 -9.68
N ASP A 220 -7.62 -10.95 -9.71
CA ASP A 220 -6.87 -12.16 -9.31
C ASP A 220 -5.53 -12.35 -10.05
N TYR A 221 -5.42 -11.77 -11.26
CA TYR A 221 -4.19 -11.76 -12.05
C TYR A 221 -3.07 -10.90 -11.43
N ALA A 222 -3.37 -10.09 -10.41
CA ALA A 222 -2.44 -9.23 -9.70
C ALA A 222 -2.39 -9.56 -8.18
N PRO A 223 -1.70 -10.65 -7.78
CA PRO A 223 -1.61 -11.11 -6.38
C PRO A 223 -1.17 -10.04 -5.38
N ALA A 224 -0.29 -9.11 -5.80
CA ALA A 224 0.15 -8.00 -4.98
C ALA A 224 -1.01 -7.12 -4.48
N GLY A 225 -2.15 -7.13 -5.18
CA GLY A 225 -3.33 -6.37 -4.75
C GLY A 225 -3.98 -6.89 -3.47
N LEU A 226 -3.92 -8.21 -3.23
CA LEU A 226 -4.38 -8.81 -1.97
C LEU A 226 -3.46 -8.43 -0.79
N VAL A 227 -2.16 -8.31 -1.04
CA VAL A 227 -1.18 -7.87 -0.03
C VAL A 227 -1.42 -6.41 0.37
N VAL A 228 -1.61 -5.50 -0.59
CA VAL A 228 -1.91 -4.08 -0.29
C VAL A 228 -3.28 -3.94 0.39
N ALA A 229 -4.28 -4.74 0.00
CA ALA A 229 -5.56 -4.78 0.70
C ALA A 229 -5.40 -5.24 2.15
N SER A 230 -4.66 -6.33 2.39
CA SER A 230 -4.36 -6.81 3.74
C SER A 230 -3.69 -5.74 4.60
N MET A 231 -2.81 -4.91 4.00
CA MET A 231 -2.21 -3.77 4.67
C MET A 231 -3.24 -2.71 5.07
N GLY A 232 -4.12 -2.29 4.16
CA GLY A 232 -5.19 -1.35 4.48
C GLY A 232 -6.13 -1.88 5.57
N ILE A 233 -6.48 -3.16 5.49
CA ILE A 233 -7.32 -3.87 6.48
C ILE A 233 -6.63 -3.90 7.85
N SER A 234 -5.32 -4.13 7.91
CA SER A 234 -4.60 -4.16 9.20
C SER A 234 -4.63 -2.83 9.95
N ILE A 235 -4.70 -1.70 9.23
CA ILE A 235 -4.64 -0.35 9.82
C ILE A 235 -6.04 0.18 10.14
N PHE A 236 -7.03 -0.11 9.31
CA PHE A 236 -8.35 0.52 9.36
C PHE A 236 -9.52 -0.46 9.51
N GLY A 237 -9.24 -1.77 9.59
CA GLY A 237 -10.26 -2.82 9.66
C GLY A 237 -11.07 -2.79 10.96
N ASP A 238 -10.51 -2.28 12.05
CA ASP A 238 -11.17 -2.10 13.34
C ASP A 238 -12.41 -1.20 13.25
N ARG A 239 -12.41 -0.24 12.31
CA ARG A 239 -13.50 0.71 12.08
C ARG A 239 -14.76 0.08 11.46
N PHE A 240 -14.71 -1.17 11.02
CA PHE A 240 -15.85 -1.85 10.41
C PHE A 240 -16.75 -2.47 11.47
N GLU A 241 -18.02 -2.09 11.47
CA GLU A 241 -19.01 -2.54 12.46
C GLU A 241 -19.93 -3.64 11.93
N ILE A 242 -20.18 -3.65 10.62
CA ILE A 242 -21.16 -4.52 9.99
C ILE A 242 -20.59 -5.95 9.86
N PRO A 243 -21.28 -7.00 10.39
CA PRO A 243 -20.78 -8.37 10.33
C PRO A 243 -20.57 -8.94 8.92
N SER A 244 -21.33 -8.48 7.91
CA SER A 244 -21.11 -8.86 6.50
C SER A 244 -19.82 -8.27 5.94
N GLU A 245 -19.48 -7.03 6.30
CA GLU A 245 -18.23 -6.39 5.91
C GLU A 245 -17.03 -7.04 6.60
N ARG A 246 -17.11 -7.26 7.92
CA ARG A 246 -16.07 -7.96 8.70
C ARG A 246 -15.70 -9.30 8.08
N ARG A 247 -16.71 -10.12 7.74
CA ARG A 247 -16.49 -11.42 7.06
C ARG A 247 -15.77 -11.29 5.71
N GLN A 248 -16.03 -10.23 4.96
CA GLN A 248 -15.31 -9.99 3.69
C GLN A 248 -13.87 -9.56 3.93
N LEU A 249 -13.61 -8.72 4.94
CA LEU A 249 -12.24 -8.36 5.34
C LEU A 249 -11.46 -9.62 5.77
N GLU A 250 -12.06 -10.46 6.61
CA GLU A 250 -11.46 -11.74 7.01
C GLU A 250 -11.20 -12.64 5.80
N GLY A 251 -12.16 -12.72 4.87
CA GLY A 251 -12.03 -13.51 3.65
C GLY A 251 -10.83 -13.08 2.81
N ILE A 252 -10.57 -11.78 2.69
CA ILE A 252 -9.38 -11.27 1.98
C ILE A 252 -8.10 -11.67 2.71
N LEU A 253 -8.03 -11.51 4.03
CA LEU A 253 -6.85 -11.90 4.81
C LEU A 253 -6.56 -13.40 4.67
N MET A 254 -7.57 -14.25 4.90
CA MET A 254 -7.46 -15.71 4.76
C MET A 254 -7.06 -16.13 3.35
N ARG A 255 -7.62 -15.48 2.32
CA ARG A 255 -7.27 -15.74 0.93
C ARG A 255 -5.82 -15.37 0.64
N THR A 256 -5.37 -14.20 1.11
CA THR A 256 -3.99 -13.74 0.93
C THR A 256 -2.99 -14.72 1.54
N GLU A 257 -3.29 -15.25 2.73
CA GLU A 257 -2.41 -16.21 3.39
C GLU A 257 -2.45 -17.60 2.74
N SER A 258 -3.63 -18.11 2.41
CA SER A 258 -3.78 -19.45 1.82
C SER A 258 -3.27 -19.55 0.39
N GLU A 259 -3.47 -18.52 -0.43
CA GLU A 259 -3.05 -18.52 -1.85
C GLU A 259 -1.62 -18.00 -2.05
N HIS A 260 -1.12 -17.10 -1.18
CA HIS A 260 0.15 -16.39 -1.40
C HIS A 260 1.13 -16.44 -0.21
N GLY A 261 0.77 -17.11 0.89
CA GLY A 261 1.63 -17.27 2.06
C GLY A 261 1.85 -15.99 2.88
N TRP A 262 1.19 -14.88 2.55
CA TRP A 262 1.38 -13.62 3.28
C TRP A 262 0.87 -13.74 4.73
N PRO A 263 1.63 -13.32 5.75
CA PRO A 263 1.30 -13.59 7.14
C PRO A 263 0.19 -12.66 7.66
N THR A 264 -1.07 -13.11 7.57
CA THR A 264 -2.23 -12.32 8.00
C THR A 264 -2.86 -12.78 9.30
N LYS A 265 -2.53 -13.99 9.79
CA LYS A 265 -3.03 -14.57 11.05
C LYS A 265 -3.02 -13.61 12.23
N GLN A 266 -1.91 -12.91 12.48
CA GLN A 266 -1.82 -11.98 13.61
C GLN A 266 -2.82 -10.83 13.46
N THR A 267 -2.90 -10.23 12.27
CA THR A 267 -3.87 -9.17 11.95
C THR A 267 -5.30 -9.66 12.12
N LEU A 268 -5.60 -10.88 11.65
CA LEU A 268 -6.93 -11.48 11.77
C LEU A 268 -7.33 -11.65 13.24
N SER A 269 -6.43 -12.16 14.10
CA SER A 269 -6.69 -12.29 15.54
C SER A 269 -6.92 -10.93 16.20
N GLN A 270 -6.08 -9.94 15.91
CA GLN A 270 -6.22 -8.59 16.46
C GLN A 270 -7.54 -7.93 16.05
N LEU A 271 -7.98 -8.12 14.80
CA LEU A 271 -9.25 -7.58 14.33
C LEU A 271 -10.45 -8.23 15.02
N ARG A 272 -10.44 -9.56 15.18
CA ARG A 272 -11.50 -10.27 15.92
C ARG A 272 -11.63 -9.79 17.35
N GLU A 273 -10.50 -9.64 18.04
CA GLU A 273 -10.44 -9.05 19.38
C GLU A 273 -11.02 -7.62 19.39
N SER A 274 -10.63 -6.76 18.44
CA SER A 274 -11.14 -5.38 18.34
C SER A 274 -12.64 -5.31 18.08
N TRP A 275 -13.18 -6.28 17.36
CA TRP A 275 -14.60 -6.39 17.04
C TRP A 275 -15.43 -6.96 18.19
N ASN A 276 -14.78 -7.36 19.29
CA ASN A 276 -15.34 -8.08 20.43
C ASN A 276 -16.09 -9.36 20.00
N VAL A 277 -15.50 -10.10 19.05
CA VAL A 277 -16.01 -11.39 18.54
C VAL A 277 -15.05 -12.51 18.92
#